data_AF-A0A349H8E9-F1
#
_entry.id   AF-A0A349H8E9-F1
#
_cell.length_a   1.000
_cell.length_b   1.000
_cell.length_c   1.000
_cell.angle_alpha   90.00
_cell.angle_beta   90.00
_cell.angle_gamma   90.00
#
_symmetry.space_group_name_H-M   'P 1'
#
loop_
_entity.id
_entity.type
_entity.pdbx_description
1 polymer ?
#
loop_
_entity_poly.entity_id
_entity_poly.type
_entity_poly.pdbx_seq_one_letter_code
_entity_poly.pdbx_strand_id
1 'polypeptide(L)'
;MRLQIATAVAGLAPCAGLSVTVVIVGWMLLENAALAGESSLLEQPFPTSSAILQRPVEPQRYQPRVEPSRIVEEIPNTLFQTQAARAGEATVPTLRLDLPPPPALAERMASKKPDGGPQKIGFNRRIADFLERSLAVSRSWRWQAQADGEQITRLQVTSPGAAALRVGLRVRGLPATGELRFYSGRVGQGRAYRVSAKHIVQLVSANQSAGVNAGENPEVYWSPTLEGDRAVVEVRVRSRADLNKVDLEVDAVSHLTVDPRQSNSFLPSVAARCNLDVNCYTTRGQSGDDISDAVAKMVFTSGAYTGLCSGTLLADRAHSKTPFFLTARHCVSTAAEASSLETVWFYESASCNSPSQSANTQFRSGGASLLESYANNDMTLLRLNEQPPAGAVYAGWNWDTEGDRYTAIHHPEGDWKKISFGASQSRYQCLKTTADQVACNPSSDGTYFRVFIDKGFTEQGSSGSGVFKDNAYLVGTLTAGSGACNDAYAVYGRLQTGYDNGLGKWLENNKIGFLENPQPDSYQSGITVVSGWACVPGAAPDAPEIGQITIEIDGSTVLRASYGTRRTDTQSVCGDTNNGFGLLINTNRLGTGSHSLRALADGYEILSLIHI
;
A
#
# COMPACT_ATOMS: atom_id res chain seq x y z
N MET A 1 -56.00 16.92 -33.71
CA MET A 1 -56.42 17.38 -32.36
C MET A 1 -55.17 17.94 -31.67
N ARG A 2 -55.01 19.29 -31.59
CA ARG A 2 -53.87 20.06 -31.00
C ARG A 2 -52.47 19.43 -31.17
N LEU A 3 -51.63 19.74 -32.18
CA LEU A 3 -51.19 21.06 -32.71
C LEU A 3 -50.61 21.97 -31.61
N GLN A 4 -49.49 22.69 -31.73
CA GLN A 4 -48.49 22.94 -32.81
C GLN A 4 -47.13 23.31 -32.07
N ILE A 5 -45.93 23.71 -32.54
CA ILE A 5 -45.23 24.32 -33.72
C ILE A 5 -43.72 23.88 -33.61
N ALA A 6 -42.76 24.12 -34.52
CA ALA A 6 -42.55 23.66 -35.91
C ALA A 6 -41.05 23.86 -36.33
N THR A 7 -40.72 23.67 -37.60
CA THR A 7 -39.45 23.99 -38.33
C THR A 7 -39.12 25.50 -38.41
N ALA A 8 -37.95 26.02 -38.88
CA ALA A 8 -36.54 25.60 -39.07
C ALA A 8 -35.80 26.74 -39.87
N VAL A 9 -34.57 26.51 -40.37
CA VAL A 9 -33.82 27.31 -41.40
C VAL A 9 -32.99 28.51 -40.89
N ALA A 10 -31.91 28.82 -41.63
CA ALA A 10 -30.76 29.69 -41.26
C ALA A 10 -30.87 31.17 -41.71
N GLY A 11 -29.94 32.01 -41.23
CA GLY A 11 -29.80 33.43 -41.62
C GLY A 11 -28.41 34.03 -41.31
N LEU A 12 -27.98 35.01 -42.11
CA LEU A 12 -26.61 35.58 -42.18
C LEU A 12 -26.32 36.68 -41.11
N ALA A 13 -25.04 37.07 -41.02
CA ALA A 13 -24.45 38.14 -40.18
C ALA A 13 -24.80 39.58 -40.67
N PRO A 14 -24.25 40.72 -40.16
CA PRO A 14 -23.19 40.95 -39.14
C PRO A 14 -23.37 42.17 -38.18
N CYS A 15 -22.28 42.54 -37.47
CA CYS A 15 -21.89 43.89 -37.00
C CYS A 15 -22.39 44.52 -35.67
N ALA A 16 -21.59 45.51 -35.24
CA ALA A 16 -21.73 46.50 -34.16
C ALA A 16 -21.43 46.07 -32.69
N GLY A 17 -20.91 47.03 -31.91
CA GLY A 17 -20.60 46.88 -30.48
C GLY A 17 -20.47 48.24 -29.77
N LEU A 18 -20.55 48.24 -28.44
CA LEU A 18 -20.38 49.38 -27.52
C LEU A 18 -19.53 48.90 -26.32
N SER A 19 -18.45 49.59 -25.94
CA SER A 19 -18.40 50.81 -25.11
C SER A 19 -18.66 50.55 -23.62
N VAL A 20 -17.60 50.70 -22.81
CA VAL A 20 -17.63 50.60 -21.34
C VAL A 20 -17.80 51.98 -20.72
N THR A 21 -18.64 52.11 -19.70
CA THR A 21 -18.82 53.33 -18.92
C THR A 21 -18.41 53.09 -17.47
N VAL A 22 -17.48 53.91 -16.96
CA VAL A 22 -17.07 53.91 -15.54
C VAL A 22 -17.97 54.88 -14.76
N VAL A 23 -18.42 54.47 -13.58
CA VAL A 23 -19.13 55.34 -12.64
C VAL A 23 -18.28 55.51 -11.38
N ILE A 24 -17.93 56.76 -11.06
CA ILE A 24 -17.25 57.14 -9.82
C ILE A 24 -18.30 57.65 -8.84
N VAL A 25 -18.24 57.19 -7.58
CA VAL A 25 -18.99 57.78 -6.47
C VAL A 25 -18.01 58.01 -5.32
N GLY A 26 -17.77 59.28 -4.97
CA GLY A 26 -17.02 59.67 -3.79
C GLY A 26 -17.94 60.36 -2.79
N TRP A 27 -17.66 60.18 -1.50
CA TRP A 27 -18.33 60.89 -0.40
C TRP A 27 -17.28 61.46 0.58
N MET A 28 -17.63 62.56 1.25
CA MET A 28 -16.70 63.39 2.01
C MET A 28 -16.64 63.04 3.51
N LEU A 29 -15.56 63.55 4.11
CA LEU A 29 -15.14 63.41 5.51
C LEU A 29 -16.18 63.90 6.54
N LEU A 30 -16.03 63.38 7.75
CA LEU A 30 -16.24 64.14 8.98
C LEU A 30 -15.13 63.77 9.97
N GLU A 31 -14.54 64.79 10.61
CA GLU A 31 -13.34 64.64 11.45
C GLU A 31 -13.67 64.32 12.90
N ASN A 32 -12.74 63.67 13.60
CA ASN A 32 -12.59 63.84 15.05
C ASN A 32 -11.15 63.47 15.46
N ALA A 33 -10.51 64.31 16.27
CA ALA A 33 -9.10 64.15 16.64
C ALA A 33 -8.93 63.69 18.09
N ALA A 34 -8.07 62.70 18.31
CA ALA A 34 -7.53 62.32 19.62
C ALA A 34 -6.09 61.82 19.45
N LEU A 35 -5.22 62.11 20.42
CA LEU A 35 -3.78 61.80 20.33
C LEU A 35 -3.46 60.38 20.81
N ALA A 36 -2.50 59.70 20.16
CA ALA A 36 -1.25 59.23 20.79
C ALA A 36 -0.36 58.40 19.82
N GLY A 37 0.96 58.54 19.97
CA GLY A 37 1.94 57.50 19.63
C GLY A 37 2.46 57.46 18.18
N GLU A 38 3.62 58.08 17.94
CA GLU A 38 4.45 57.75 16.77
C GLU A 38 5.13 56.39 16.98
N SER A 39 5.05 55.51 15.97
CA SER A 39 5.81 54.26 15.90
C SER A 39 6.02 53.88 14.43
N SER A 40 7.17 54.28 13.86
CA SER A 40 7.52 54.02 12.47
C SER A 40 8.02 52.57 12.29
N LEU A 41 7.08 51.62 12.20
CA LEU A 41 7.39 50.28 11.73
C LEU A 41 7.72 50.32 10.23
N LEU A 42 9.02 50.25 9.91
CA LEU A 42 9.50 49.93 8.58
C LEU A 42 9.04 48.52 8.22
N GLU A 43 8.15 48.43 7.25
CA GLU A 43 7.59 47.17 6.76
C GLU A 43 8.68 46.41 5.98
N GLN A 44 9.47 45.60 6.70
CA GLN A 44 10.48 44.75 6.09
C GLN A 44 9.78 43.70 5.22
N PRO A 45 10.18 43.52 3.95
CA PRO A 45 9.62 42.46 3.12
C PRO A 45 9.95 41.11 3.77
N PHE A 46 8.92 40.27 3.95
CA PHE A 46 9.10 38.90 4.43
C PHE A 46 10.21 38.21 3.63
N PRO A 47 11.15 37.50 4.27
CA PRO A 47 12.16 36.75 3.54
C PRO A 47 11.45 35.71 2.68
N THR A 48 11.49 35.92 1.36
CA THR A 48 11.06 34.91 0.39
C THR A 48 11.80 33.62 0.73
N SER A 49 11.07 32.54 1.01
CA SER A 49 11.67 31.26 1.34
C SER A 49 12.62 30.86 0.21
N SER A 50 13.93 30.96 0.48
CA SER A 50 14.96 30.49 -0.43
C SER A 50 14.75 28.99 -0.59
N ALA A 51 14.19 28.61 -1.74
CA ALA A 51 13.89 27.21 -2.02
C ALA A 51 15.16 26.39 -1.84
N ILE A 52 15.22 25.63 -0.74
CA ILE A 52 16.30 24.70 -0.47
C ILE A 52 16.30 23.76 -1.66
N LEU A 53 17.39 23.79 -2.44
CA LEU A 53 17.61 22.87 -3.55
C LEU A 53 17.68 21.47 -2.95
N GLN A 54 16.51 20.82 -2.89
CA GLN A 54 16.37 19.51 -2.28
C GLN A 54 17.21 18.55 -3.09
N ARG A 55 18.29 18.08 -2.46
CA ARG A 55 19.21 17.15 -3.10
C ARG A 55 18.44 15.87 -3.39
N PRO A 56 18.58 15.28 -4.60
CA PRO A 56 17.97 14.01 -4.91
C PRO A 56 18.36 12.94 -3.88
N VAL A 57 17.40 12.14 -3.43
CA VAL A 57 17.67 11.01 -2.55
C VAL A 57 18.16 9.86 -3.42
N GLU A 58 19.34 9.31 -3.14
CA GLU A 58 19.95 8.23 -3.93
C GLU A 58 19.25 6.87 -3.70
N PRO A 59 19.19 5.97 -4.70
CA PRO A 59 18.68 4.61 -4.54
C PRO A 59 19.51 3.77 -3.55
N GLN A 60 18.88 2.78 -2.92
CA GLN A 60 19.54 1.87 -1.97
C GLN A 60 19.07 0.41 -2.04
N ARG A 61 20.01 -0.52 -2.21
CA ARG A 61 19.72 -1.96 -2.08
C ARG A 61 19.39 -2.40 -0.65
N TYR A 62 18.29 -3.15 -0.53
CA TYR A 62 17.97 -3.95 0.64
C TYR A 62 18.79 -5.24 0.65
N GLN A 63 19.89 -5.26 1.41
CA GLN A 63 20.68 -6.46 1.64
C GLN A 63 20.86 -6.71 3.15
N PRO A 64 19.88 -7.32 3.83
CA PRO A 64 20.01 -7.66 5.24
C PRO A 64 21.01 -8.82 5.43
N ARG A 65 21.63 -8.90 6.62
CA ARG A 65 22.49 -10.04 6.99
C ARG A 65 21.69 -11.33 7.20
N VAL A 66 20.47 -11.19 7.70
CA VAL A 66 19.47 -12.25 7.91
C VAL A 66 18.12 -11.62 7.54
N GLU A 67 17.33 -12.27 6.69
CA GLU A 67 15.96 -11.84 6.39
C GLU A 67 15.12 -11.86 7.70
N PRO A 68 14.32 -10.81 7.99
CA PRO A 68 13.44 -10.80 9.15
C PRO A 68 12.34 -11.87 9.01
N SER A 69 11.70 -12.21 10.14
CA SER A 69 10.52 -13.08 10.14
C SER A 69 9.39 -12.49 9.28
N ARG A 70 8.67 -13.36 8.57
CA ARG A 70 7.46 -12.99 7.83
C ARG A 70 6.27 -12.97 8.77
N ILE A 71 5.34 -12.05 8.52
CA ILE A 71 4.04 -11.98 9.18
C ILE A 71 3.14 -13.11 8.66
N VAL A 72 3.24 -13.38 7.35
CA VAL A 72 2.59 -14.52 6.70
C VAL A 72 3.68 -15.52 6.30
N GLU A 73 3.91 -16.51 7.17
CA GLU A 73 4.87 -17.57 6.88
C GLU A 73 4.25 -18.61 5.95
N GLU A 74 4.93 -18.90 4.84
CA GLU A 74 4.67 -20.09 4.04
C GLU A 74 5.25 -21.34 4.73
N ILE A 75 4.44 -22.39 4.86
CA ILE A 75 4.77 -23.64 5.55
C ILE A 75 5.38 -24.62 4.52
N PRO A 76 6.68 -24.99 4.60
CA PRO A 76 7.33 -25.78 3.55
C PRO A 76 6.85 -27.22 3.48
N ASN A 77 6.81 -27.79 2.27
CA ASN A 77 6.64 -29.22 1.98
C ASN A 77 5.40 -29.90 2.60
N THR A 78 4.34 -29.14 2.90
CA THR A 78 3.17 -29.68 3.60
C THR A 78 2.20 -30.40 2.67
N LEU A 79 2.25 -31.73 2.69
CA LEU A 79 1.18 -32.62 2.21
C LEU A 79 -0.05 -32.56 3.14
N PHE A 80 -0.71 -31.39 3.24
CA PHE A 80 -1.92 -31.22 4.07
C PHE A 80 -3.11 -32.08 3.63
N GLN A 81 -3.02 -32.74 2.46
CA GLN A 81 -3.92 -33.79 2.02
C GLN A 81 -3.14 -34.95 1.35
N THR A 82 -2.87 -36.05 2.08
CA THR A 82 -2.97 -37.44 1.56
C THR A 82 -2.57 -38.50 2.59
N GLN A 83 -1.58 -38.25 3.44
CA GLN A 83 -1.27 -39.19 4.53
C GLN A 83 -2.25 -39.01 5.69
N ALA A 84 -2.72 -40.12 6.25
CA ALA A 84 -3.25 -40.11 7.61
C ALA A 84 -2.16 -39.53 8.52
N ALA A 85 -2.53 -38.55 9.36
CA ALA A 85 -1.57 -37.87 10.21
C ALA A 85 -0.81 -38.87 11.10
N ARG A 86 0.41 -38.50 11.52
CA ARG A 86 1.20 -39.30 12.47
C ARG A 86 0.30 -39.69 13.64
N ALA A 87 0.29 -40.97 14.00
CA ALA A 87 -0.60 -41.53 15.02
C ALA A 87 -0.56 -40.70 16.32
N GLY A 88 -1.57 -39.84 16.50
CA GLY A 88 -1.53 -38.74 17.47
C GLY A 88 -2.50 -37.60 17.15
N GLU A 89 -2.55 -37.09 15.91
CA GLU A 89 -3.58 -36.11 15.51
C GLU A 89 -4.91 -36.83 15.20
N ALA A 90 -6.00 -36.41 15.86
CA ALA A 90 -7.35 -36.86 15.52
C ALA A 90 -7.83 -36.18 14.23
N THR A 91 -8.52 -36.92 13.36
CA THR A 91 -9.04 -36.39 12.08
C THR A 91 -10.02 -35.24 12.31
N VAL A 92 -9.52 -34.00 12.16
CA VAL A 92 -10.31 -32.78 12.36
C VAL A 92 -11.46 -32.73 11.34
N PRO A 93 -12.74 -32.69 11.78
CA PRO A 93 -13.87 -32.63 10.87
C PRO A 93 -13.85 -31.29 10.12
N THR A 94 -14.01 -31.36 8.80
CA THR A 94 -14.01 -30.17 7.94
C THR A 94 -15.44 -29.76 7.62
N LEU A 95 -15.86 -28.58 8.10
CA LEU A 95 -17.12 -27.95 7.68
C LEU A 95 -16.97 -27.47 6.22
N ARG A 96 -17.97 -27.71 5.37
CA ARG A 96 -17.96 -27.26 3.97
C ARG A 96 -18.91 -26.10 3.75
N LEU A 97 -18.41 -25.07 3.08
CA LEU A 97 -19.14 -23.90 2.61
C LEU A 97 -19.03 -23.87 1.08
N ASP A 98 -19.87 -24.69 0.43
CA ASP A 98 -19.84 -24.89 -1.01
C ASP A 98 -20.79 -23.89 -1.70
N LEU A 99 -20.24 -22.90 -2.39
CA LEU A 99 -21.03 -21.92 -3.15
C LEU A 99 -21.45 -22.51 -4.52
N PRO A 100 -22.58 -22.09 -5.11
CA PRO A 100 -22.90 -22.43 -6.49
C PRO A 100 -21.84 -21.87 -7.47
N PRO A 101 -21.76 -22.39 -8.71
CA PRO A 101 -21.00 -21.73 -9.77
C PRO A 101 -21.44 -20.26 -9.94
N PRO A 102 -20.52 -19.33 -10.26
CA PRO A 102 -20.88 -17.95 -10.52
C PRO A 102 -21.72 -17.84 -11.81
N PRO A 103 -22.59 -16.82 -11.92
CA PRO A 103 -23.22 -16.50 -13.21
C PRO A 103 -22.14 -16.04 -14.20
N ALA A 104 -22.22 -16.51 -15.45
CA ALA A 104 -21.27 -16.12 -16.52
C ALA A 104 -21.19 -14.60 -16.78
N LEU A 105 -22.18 -13.82 -16.33
CA LEU A 105 -22.11 -12.35 -16.33
C LEU A 105 -21.07 -11.82 -15.33
N ALA A 106 -20.95 -12.41 -14.14
CA ALA A 106 -19.97 -11.99 -13.13
C ALA A 106 -18.53 -12.29 -13.60
N GLU A 107 -18.31 -13.49 -14.17
CA GLU A 107 -17.03 -13.87 -14.79
C GLU A 107 -16.64 -12.94 -15.94
N ARG A 108 -17.62 -12.57 -16.80
CA ARG A 108 -17.42 -11.61 -17.89
C ARG A 108 -17.17 -10.18 -17.40
N MET A 109 -17.80 -9.75 -16.31
CA MET A 109 -17.57 -8.42 -15.72
C MET A 109 -16.20 -8.33 -15.06
N ALA A 110 -15.75 -9.40 -14.38
CA ALA A 110 -14.41 -9.47 -13.82
C ALA A 110 -13.32 -9.60 -14.92
N SER A 111 -13.64 -10.22 -16.06
CA SER A 111 -12.74 -10.37 -17.21
C SER A 111 -12.80 -9.21 -18.22
N LYS A 112 -13.68 -8.22 -18.04
CA LYS A 112 -13.72 -7.03 -18.92
C LYS A 112 -12.60 -6.09 -18.48
N LYS A 113 -11.64 -5.79 -19.37
CA LYS A 113 -10.75 -4.62 -19.19
C LYS A 113 -11.64 -3.39 -18.87
N PRO A 114 -11.53 -2.77 -17.70
CA PRO A 114 -12.33 -1.60 -17.37
C PRO A 114 -11.89 -0.39 -18.21
N ASP A 115 -12.76 0.60 -18.33
CA ASP A 115 -12.50 1.80 -19.12
C ASP A 115 -11.65 2.85 -18.33
N GLY A 116 -11.05 2.43 -17.21
CA GLY A 116 -10.27 3.19 -16.24
C GLY A 116 -10.20 2.49 -14.88
N GLY A 117 -9.36 2.98 -13.96
CA GLY A 117 -9.18 2.39 -12.63
C GLY A 117 -8.16 1.21 -12.59
N PRO A 118 -8.26 0.28 -11.63
CA PRO A 118 -7.35 -0.87 -11.49
C PRO A 118 -7.66 -2.00 -12.48
N GLN A 119 -6.67 -2.85 -12.79
CA GLN A 119 -6.97 -4.09 -13.51
C GLN A 119 -7.80 -5.01 -12.61
N LYS A 120 -8.95 -5.47 -13.08
CA LYS A 120 -9.85 -6.31 -12.28
C LYS A 120 -9.52 -7.77 -12.62
N ILE A 121 -9.16 -8.57 -11.62
CA ILE A 121 -8.75 -9.98 -11.77
C ILE A 121 -9.62 -10.96 -10.97
N GLY A 122 -10.61 -10.44 -10.24
CA GLY A 122 -11.53 -11.23 -9.43
C GLY A 122 -12.66 -10.39 -8.85
N PHE A 123 -13.69 -11.06 -8.35
CA PHE A 123 -14.90 -10.46 -7.78
C PHE A 123 -15.26 -11.10 -6.45
N ASN A 124 -15.83 -10.32 -5.55
CA ASN A 124 -16.19 -10.80 -4.21
C ASN A 124 -17.57 -11.45 -4.21
N ARG A 125 -17.68 -12.55 -3.46
CA ARG A 125 -18.87 -13.39 -3.31
C ARG A 125 -19.15 -13.53 -1.81
N ARG A 126 -20.13 -12.79 -1.27
CA ARG A 126 -20.46 -12.88 0.17
C ARG A 126 -21.12 -14.22 0.46
N ILE A 127 -20.76 -14.88 1.56
CA ILE A 127 -21.31 -16.18 1.93
C ILE A 127 -22.83 -16.08 2.17
N ALA A 128 -23.28 -15.00 2.79
CA ALA A 128 -24.69 -14.75 3.10
C ALA A 128 -25.59 -14.56 1.86
N ASP A 129 -25.04 -14.38 0.66
CA ASP A 129 -25.81 -14.33 -0.60
C ASP A 129 -26.12 -15.74 -1.16
N PHE A 130 -25.52 -16.81 -0.58
CA PHE A 130 -25.62 -18.19 -1.10
C PHE A 130 -25.92 -19.25 -0.02
N LEU A 131 -25.50 -19.03 1.22
CA LEU A 131 -25.60 -19.99 2.33
C LEU A 131 -26.20 -19.31 3.57
N GLU A 132 -26.81 -20.09 4.46
CA GLU A 132 -27.26 -19.55 5.74
C GLU A 132 -26.09 -19.00 6.56
N ARG A 133 -26.25 -17.79 7.08
CA ARG A 133 -25.29 -17.14 8.00
C ARG A 133 -24.97 -18.00 9.23
N SER A 134 -25.90 -18.87 9.64
CA SER A 134 -25.75 -19.85 10.73
C SER A 134 -24.52 -20.76 10.53
N LEU A 135 -24.20 -21.14 9.29
CA LEU A 135 -23.08 -22.00 8.91
C LEU A 135 -21.75 -21.24 8.85
N ALA A 136 -21.81 -19.94 8.57
CA ALA A 136 -20.64 -19.09 8.34
C ALA A 136 -19.98 -18.57 9.63
N VAL A 137 -20.63 -18.67 10.79
CA VAL A 137 -20.19 -18.08 12.07
C VAL A 137 -19.61 -19.11 13.04
N SER A 138 -18.56 -18.72 13.78
CA SER A 138 -17.77 -19.60 14.67
C SER A 138 -18.56 -20.39 15.71
N ARG A 139 -19.76 -19.92 16.09
CA ARG A 139 -20.64 -20.56 17.06
C ARG A 139 -21.26 -21.90 16.58
N SER A 140 -21.22 -22.19 15.28
CA SER A 140 -21.66 -23.49 14.72
C SER A 140 -20.52 -24.43 14.35
N TRP A 141 -19.26 -23.97 14.45
CA TRP A 141 -18.10 -24.72 14.01
C TRP A 141 -17.73 -25.83 14.99
N ARG A 142 -17.31 -26.98 14.46
CA ARG A 142 -16.94 -28.15 15.26
C ARG A 142 -15.46 -28.07 15.63
N TRP A 143 -15.18 -27.92 16.91
CA TRP A 143 -13.82 -27.94 17.47
C TRP A 143 -13.42 -29.36 17.85
N GLN A 144 -12.19 -29.72 17.52
CA GLN A 144 -11.55 -30.99 17.84
C GLN A 144 -10.37 -30.74 18.77
N ALA A 145 -10.42 -31.34 19.95
CA ALA A 145 -9.30 -31.39 20.89
C ALA A 145 -8.18 -32.28 20.34
N GLN A 146 -6.93 -31.82 20.45
CA GLN A 146 -5.72 -32.59 20.16
C GLN A 146 -5.09 -33.17 21.45
N ALA A 147 -4.09 -34.03 21.29
CA ALA A 147 -3.42 -34.73 22.40
C ALA A 147 -2.66 -33.80 23.37
N ASP A 148 -2.25 -32.60 22.92
CA ASP A 148 -1.66 -31.53 23.73
C ASP A 148 -2.72 -30.58 24.35
N GLY A 149 -4.00 -30.83 24.06
CA GLY A 149 -5.15 -30.03 24.47
C GLY A 149 -5.46 -28.83 23.57
N GLU A 150 -4.71 -28.59 22.48
CA GLU A 150 -5.05 -27.57 21.47
C GLU A 150 -6.45 -27.85 20.90
N GLN A 151 -7.21 -26.79 20.61
CA GLN A 151 -8.50 -26.87 19.94
C GLN A 151 -8.34 -26.42 18.49
N ILE A 152 -8.73 -27.27 17.55
CA ILE A 152 -8.67 -26.99 16.11
C ILE A 152 -10.07 -27.08 15.52
N THR A 153 -10.42 -26.14 14.66
CA THR A 153 -11.55 -26.29 13.73
C THR A 153 -11.12 -25.98 12.30
N ARG A 154 -11.79 -26.60 11.32
CA ARG A 154 -11.38 -26.56 9.91
C ARG A 154 -12.60 -26.34 9.02
N LEU A 155 -12.48 -25.38 8.10
CA LEU A 155 -13.49 -25.04 7.12
C LEU A 155 -12.90 -25.15 5.72
N GLN A 156 -13.62 -25.76 4.79
CA GLN A 156 -13.33 -25.68 3.36
C GLN A 156 -14.38 -24.79 2.71
N VAL A 157 -13.95 -23.78 1.97
CA VAL A 157 -14.82 -22.92 1.15
C VAL A 157 -14.57 -23.23 -0.32
N THR A 158 -15.63 -23.55 -1.06
CA THR A 158 -15.54 -23.88 -2.49
C THR A 158 -16.22 -22.78 -3.31
N SER A 159 -15.52 -22.22 -4.29
CA SER A 159 -16.05 -21.26 -5.25
C SER A 159 -15.78 -21.80 -6.67
N PRO A 160 -16.71 -22.60 -7.24
CA PRO A 160 -16.47 -23.35 -8.46
C PRO A 160 -16.03 -22.45 -9.62
N GLY A 161 -15.03 -22.91 -10.39
CA GLY A 161 -14.49 -22.18 -11.54
C GLY A 161 -13.30 -21.26 -11.24
N ALA A 162 -13.03 -20.91 -9.98
CA ALA A 162 -11.94 -20.00 -9.65
C ALA A 162 -10.56 -20.57 -10.03
N ALA A 163 -9.71 -19.71 -10.62
CA ALA A 163 -8.31 -20.01 -10.88
C ALA A 163 -7.48 -19.94 -9.58
N ALA A 164 -7.81 -18.97 -8.72
CA ALA A 164 -7.38 -18.85 -7.34
C ALA A 164 -8.47 -18.15 -6.51
N LEU A 165 -8.39 -18.21 -5.19
CA LEU A 165 -9.35 -17.52 -4.32
C LEU A 165 -8.71 -16.99 -3.03
N ARG A 166 -9.35 -15.98 -2.43
CA ARG A 166 -9.05 -15.47 -1.07
C ARG A 166 -10.28 -15.62 -0.20
N VAL A 167 -10.11 -16.00 1.07
CA VAL A 167 -11.20 -16.06 2.05
C VAL A 167 -11.17 -14.81 2.92
N GLY A 168 -12.28 -14.07 2.95
CA GLY A 168 -12.50 -12.93 3.83
C GLY A 168 -13.12 -13.40 5.13
N LEU A 169 -12.39 -13.23 6.23
CA LEU A 169 -12.84 -13.52 7.58
C LEU A 169 -13.17 -12.21 8.31
N ARG A 170 -14.44 -11.98 8.65
CA ARG A 170 -14.81 -10.94 9.61
C ARG A 170 -14.36 -11.37 11.00
N VAL A 171 -13.56 -10.52 11.66
CA VAL A 171 -12.97 -10.77 12.97
C VAL A 171 -13.62 -9.86 14.01
N ARG A 172 -14.43 -10.44 14.91
CA ARG A 172 -15.01 -9.73 16.07
C ARG A 172 -14.38 -10.16 17.40
N GLY A 173 -13.86 -11.38 17.46
CA GLY A 173 -13.10 -11.88 18.61
C GLY A 173 -12.20 -13.04 18.20
N LEU A 174 -10.94 -12.99 18.62
CA LEU A 174 -9.98 -14.08 18.42
C LEU A 174 -8.90 -14.02 19.51
N PRO A 175 -8.65 -15.10 20.27
CA PRO A 175 -7.58 -15.11 21.27
C PRO A 175 -6.20 -14.95 20.59
N ALA A 176 -5.45 -13.92 20.97
CA ALA A 176 -4.17 -13.56 20.35
C ALA A 176 -3.09 -14.66 20.38
N THR A 177 -3.25 -15.68 21.25
CA THR A 177 -2.38 -16.86 21.34
C THR A 177 -2.66 -17.96 20.30
N GLY A 178 -3.70 -17.79 19.47
CA GLY A 178 -4.04 -18.70 18.38
C GLY A 178 -3.22 -18.51 17.10
N GLU A 179 -3.40 -19.44 16.17
CA GLU A 179 -2.79 -19.46 14.84
C GLU A 179 -3.90 -19.74 13.81
N LEU A 180 -3.90 -19.04 12.67
CA LEU A 180 -4.70 -19.41 11.51
C LEU A 180 -3.81 -19.97 10.42
N ARG A 181 -4.26 -21.05 9.77
CA ARG A 181 -3.63 -21.59 8.57
C ARG A 181 -4.57 -21.53 7.36
N PHE A 182 -3.98 -21.25 6.22
CA PHE A 182 -4.66 -21.07 4.93
C PHE A 182 -3.95 -21.92 3.87
N TYR A 183 -4.65 -22.83 3.21
CA TYR A 183 -4.08 -23.70 2.16
C TYR A 183 -5.12 -24.08 1.12
N SER A 184 -4.69 -24.42 -0.10
CA SER A 184 -5.61 -24.92 -1.12
C SER A 184 -6.26 -26.24 -0.70
N GLY A 185 -7.53 -26.40 -1.08
CA GLY A 185 -8.28 -27.65 -0.93
C GLY A 185 -8.01 -28.67 -2.05
N ARG A 186 -7.02 -28.42 -2.93
CA ARG A 186 -6.59 -29.38 -3.97
C ARG A 186 -5.65 -30.45 -3.40
N VAL A 187 -5.84 -31.68 -3.85
CA VAL A 187 -5.00 -32.84 -3.50
C VAL A 187 -3.67 -32.78 -4.27
N GLY A 188 -2.58 -33.20 -3.65
CA GLY A 188 -1.27 -33.41 -4.30
C GLY A 188 -0.25 -32.36 -3.90
N GLN A 189 -0.40 -31.13 -4.39
CA GLN A 189 0.42 -29.99 -3.99
C GLN A 189 -0.42 -28.71 -3.92
N GLY A 190 -0.17 -27.93 -2.88
CA GLY A 190 -0.75 -26.60 -2.68
C GLY A 190 0.07 -25.83 -1.64
N ARG A 191 0.11 -24.51 -1.77
CA ARG A 191 0.88 -23.65 -0.84
C ARG A 191 0.06 -23.46 0.42
N ALA A 192 0.74 -23.55 1.56
CA ALA A 192 0.13 -23.37 2.87
C ALA A 192 0.79 -22.20 3.61
N TYR A 193 -0.02 -21.43 4.31
CA TYR A 193 0.40 -20.25 5.05
C TYR A 193 -0.07 -20.34 6.49
N ARG A 194 0.70 -19.79 7.42
CA ARG A 194 0.26 -19.47 8.77
C ARG A 194 0.37 -17.98 9.05
N VAL A 195 -0.42 -17.51 10.00
CA VAL A 195 -0.36 -16.16 10.55
C VAL A 195 -0.86 -16.20 12.00
N SER A 196 -0.31 -15.36 12.87
CA SER A 196 -0.72 -15.30 14.27
C SER A 196 -2.09 -14.63 14.42
N ALA A 197 -2.90 -15.12 15.37
CA ALA A 197 -4.15 -14.47 15.76
C ALA A 197 -3.91 -13.04 16.25
N LYS A 198 -2.78 -12.80 16.94
CA LYS A 198 -2.35 -11.47 17.40
C LYS A 198 -2.29 -10.48 16.24
N HIS A 199 -1.56 -10.80 15.17
CA HIS A 199 -1.42 -9.91 14.02
C HIS A 199 -2.75 -9.63 13.32
N ILE A 200 -3.57 -10.65 13.08
CA ILE A 200 -4.90 -10.48 12.45
C ILE A 200 -5.77 -9.49 13.24
N VAL A 201 -5.82 -9.63 14.57
CA VAL A 201 -6.60 -8.74 15.44
C VAL A 201 -6.03 -7.32 15.44
N GLN A 202 -4.71 -7.17 15.45
CA GLN A 202 -4.06 -5.85 15.40
C GLN A 202 -4.32 -5.14 14.07
N LEU A 203 -4.19 -5.84 12.93
CA LEU A 203 -4.45 -5.33 11.58
C LEU A 203 -5.91 -4.87 11.42
N VAL A 204 -6.87 -5.69 11.86
CA VAL A 204 -8.30 -5.32 11.86
C VAL A 204 -8.58 -4.11 12.75
N SER A 205 -7.97 -4.05 13.94
CA SER A 205 -8.10 -2.89 14.84
C SER A 205 -7.53 -1.61 14.22
N ALA A 206 -6.40 -1.71 13.50
CA ALA A 206 -5.80 -0.58 12.78
C ALA A 206 -6.74 -0.05 11.68
N ASN A 207 -7.30 -0.95 10.85
CA ASN A 207 -8.28 -0.60 9.82
C ASN A 207 -9.50 0.12 10.41
N GLN A 208 -10.06 -0.41 11.50
CA GLN A 208 -11.20 0.19 12.19
C GLN A 208 -10.88 1.57 12.79
N SER A 209 -9.64 1.80 13.22
CA SER A 209 -9.19 3.08 13.77
C SER A 209 -8.91 4.17 12.72
N ALA A 210 -8.82 3.82 11.43
CA ALA A 210 -8.48 4.75 10.34
C ALA A 210 -9.61 5.74 9.96
N GLY A 211 -10.75 5.71 10.66
CA GLY A 211 -11.83 6.69 10.51
C GLY A 211 -12.39 6.76 9.09
N VAL A 212 -12.40 7.96 8.49
CA VAL A 212 -12.86 8.17 7.10
C VAL A 212 -12.05 7.40 6.05
N ASN A 213 -10.82 7.00 6.39
CA ASN A 213 -9.93 6.23 5.52
C ASN A 213 -10.05 4.71 5.73
N ALA A 214 -10.93 4.23 6.62
CA ALA A 214 -11.08 2.80 6.93
C ALA A 214 -11.45 1.95 5.70
N GLY A 215 -12.36 2.43 4.85
CA GLY A 215 -12.89 1.72 3.70
C GLY A 215 -14.07 0.80 4.01
N GLU A 216 -14.42 -0.06 3.05
CA GLU A 216 -15.51 -1.03 3.23
C GLU A 216 -15.05 -2.27 4.00
N ASN A 217 -15.87 -2.71 4.96
CA ASN A 217 -15.63 -3.89 5.81
C ASN A 217 -14.23 -3.93 6.48
N PRO A 218 -13.80 -2.87 7.19
CA PRO A 218 -12.47 -2.82 7.84
C PRO A 218 -12.24 -3.94 8.86
N GLU A 219 -13.31 -4.59 9.33
CA GLU A 219 -13.28 -5.77 10.20
C GLU A 219 -12.94 -7.10 9.49
N VAL A 220 -12.76 -7.10 8.17
CA VAL A 220 -12.45 -8.31 7.38
C VAL A 220 -10.96 -8.44 7.12
N TYR A 221 -10.37 -9.52 7.62
CA TYR A 221 -9.04 -9.99 7.21
C TYR A 221 -9.15 -10.88 5.97
N TRP A 222 -8.36 -10.60 4.94
CA TRP A 222 -8.29 -11.42 3.73
C TRP A 222 -7.13 -12.41 3.80
N SER A 223 -7.40 -13.70 3.55
CA SER A 223 -6.35 -14.71 3.43
C SER A 223 -5.33 -14.36 2.35
N PRO A 224 -4.14 -14.97 2.37
CA PRO A 224 -3.28 -15.05 1.20
C PRO A 224 -4.02 -15.66 0.00
N THR A 225 -3.60 -15.37 -1.22
CA THR A 225 -4.21 -15.96 -2.43
C THR A 225 -3.85 -17.45 -2.54
N LEU A 226 -4.88 -18.31 -2.60
CA LEU A 226 -4.76 -19.76 -2.63
C LEU A 226 -5.16 -20.30 -4.01
N GLU A 227 -4.35 -21.18 -4.58
CA GLU A 227 -4.56 -21.74 -5.90
C GLU A 227 -5.81 -22.64 -6.01
N GLY A 228 -6.61 -22.41 -7.05
CA GLY A 228 -7.80 -23.18 -7.40
C GLY A 228 -9.13 -22.73 -6.79
N ASP A 229 -10.10 -23.63 -6.88
CA ASP A 229 -11.53 -23.45 -6.59
C ASP A 229 -11.92 -23.79 -5.14
N ARG A 230 -10.95 -24.17 -4.30
CA ARG A 230 -11.15 -24.55 -2.89
C ARG A 230 -10.05 -23.96 -2.02
N ALA A 231 -10.44 -23.31 -0.93
CA ALA A 231 -9.54 -22.97 0.16
C ALA A 231 -9.93 -23.72 1.43
N VAL A 232 -8.95 -23.98 2.28
CA VAL A 232 -9.13 -24.45 3.65
C VAL A 232 -8.65 -23.36 4.61
N VAL A 233 -9.51 -23.02 5.57
CA VAL A 233 -9.18 -22.23 6.75
C VAL A 233 -9.13 -23.17 7.95
N GLU A 234 -7.99 -23.24 8.62
CA GLU A 234 -7.82 -23.96 9.88
C GLU A 234 -7.54 -22.94 10.99
N VAL A 235 -8.37 -22.95 12.04
CA VAL A 235 -8.21 -22.08 13.20
C VAL A 235 -7.77 -22.94 14.38
N ARG A 236 -6.60 -22.62 14.95
CA ARG A 236 -5.99 -23.32 16.09
C ARG A 236 -5.93 -22.37 17.28
N VAL A 237 -6.39 -22.82 18.45
CA VAL A 237 -6.25 -22.08 19.71
C VAL A 237 -5.71 -22.97 20.82
N ARG A 238 -4.77 -22.43 21.61
CA ARG A 238 -4.04 -23.21 22.62
C ARG A 238 -4.97 -23.81 23.68
N SER A 239 -4.48 -24.85 24.34
CA SER A 239 -5.21 -25.51 25.43
C SER A 239 -5.68 -24.51 26.50
N ARG A 240 -6.92 -24.69 26.98
CA ARG A 240 -7.64 -23.79 27.90
C ARG A 240 -8.03 -22.42 27.34
N ALA A 241 -7.90 -22.17 26.04
CA ALA A 241 -8.52 -21.00 25.43
C ALA A 241 -10.06 -21.05 25.55
N ASP A 242 -10.67 -19.93 25.94
CA ASP A 242 -12.13 -19.80 26.02
C ASP A 242 -12.71 -19.64 24.61
N LEU A 243 -13.32 -20.70 24.08
CA LEU A 243 -13.89 -20.74 22.74
C LEU A 243 -15.02 -19.72 22.54
N ASN A 244 -15.67 -19.24 23.61
CA ASN A 244 -16.68 -18.18 23.52
C ASN A 244 -16.08 -16.82 23.10
N LYS A 245 -14.74 -16.67 23.16
CA LYS A 245 -14.01 -15.50 22.68
C LYS A 245 -13.55 -15.62 21.23
N VAL A 246 -13.87 -16.72 20.54
CA VAL A 246 -13.72 -16.85 19.09
C VAL A 246 -15.03 -16.44 18.44
N ASP A 247 -15.11 -15.19 18.00
CA ASP A 247 -16.18 -14.66 17.16
C ASP A 247 -15.61 -14.31 15.79
N LEU A 248 -15.61 -15.33 14.92
CA LEU A 248 -15.20 -15.26 13.53
C LEU A 248 -16.40 -15.53 12.63
N GLU A 249 -16.37 -14.95 11.44
CA GLU A 249 -17.37 -15.18 10.40
C GLU A 249 -16.68 -15.26 9.04
N VAL A 250 -16.95 -16.32 8.26
CA VAL A 250 -16.56 -16.33 6.84
C VAL A 250 -17.53 -15.40 6.11
N ASP A 251 -17.07 -14.18 5.83
CA ASP A 251 -17.92 -13.14 5.26
C ASP A 251 -18.03 -13.28 3.74
N ALA A 252 -16.90 -13.49 3.07
CA ALA A 252 -16.83 -13.52 1.62
C ALA A 252 -15.70 -14.39 1.07
N VAL A 253 -15.80 -14.73 -0.21
CA VAL A 253 -14.72 -15.25 -1.04
C VAL A 253 -14.42 -14.25 -2.14
N SER A 254 -13.17 -13.84 -2.30
CA SER A 254 -12.73 -13.26 -3.56
C SER A 254 -12.47 -14.40 -4.53
N HIS A 255 -13.25 -14.48 -5.60
CA HIS A 255 -13.10 -15.44 -6.69
C HIS A 255 -12.22 -14.77 -7.75
N LEU A 256 -11.00 -15.26 -7.97
CA LEU A 256 -10.10 -14.74 -9.00
C LEU A 256 -10.22 -15.58 -10.28
N THR A 257 -10.37 -14.90 -11.41
CA THR A 257 -10.48 -15.52 -12.75
C THR A 257 -9.11 -15.89 -13.31
N VAL A 258 -8.03 -15.34 -12.75
CA VAL A 258 -6.63 -15.70 -13.00
C VAL A 258 -5.90 -15.91 -11.66
N ASP A 259 -4.92 -16.80 -11.61
CA ASP A 259 -4.02 -16.91 -10.45
C ASP A 259 -2.87 -15.90 -10.61
N PRO A 260 -2.78 -14.83 -9.80
CA PRO A 260 -1.72 -13.83 -9.93
C PRO A 260 -0.33 -14.35 -9.52
N ARG A 261 -0.25 -15.56 -8.95
CA ARG A 261 0.96 -16.23 -8.43
C ARG A 261 1.55 -17.27 -9.38
N GLN A 262 0.80 -17.74 -10.39
CA GLN A 262 1.27 -18.71 -11.37
C GLN A 262 1.47 -18.08 -12.75
N SER A 263 2.68 -18.17 -13.31
CA SER A 263 2.82 -18.15 -14.77
C SER A 263 2.38 -19.51 -15.32
N ASN A 264 1.12 -19.64 -15.74
CA ASN A 264 0.80 -20.67 -16.73
C ASN A 264 1.62 -20.37 -17.99
N SER A 265 2.29 -21.36 -18.57
CA SER A 265 3.19 -21.19 -19.74
C SER A 265 2.48 -20.75 -21.05
N PHE A 266 1.19 -20.45 -20.97
CA PHE A 266 0.33 -19.94 -22.04
C PHE A 266 -0.26 -18.54 -21.73
N LEU A 267 0.11 -17.91 -20.61
CA LEU A 267 -0.35 -16.58 -20.18
C LEU A 267 0.68 -15.41 -20.22
N PRO A 268 2.01 -15.57 -20.32
CA PRO A 268 2.86 -14.41 -20.64
C PRO A 268 2.63 -14.01 -22.11
N SER A 269 2.63 -12.70 -22.40
CA SER A 269 2.09 -12.07 -23.63
C SER A 269 0.57 -11.78 -23.59
N VAL A 270 0.00 -11.51 -22.41
CA VAL A 270 -1.31 -10.85 -22.29
C VAL A 270 -1.20 -9.33 -22.52
N ALA A 271 -0.04 -8.75 -22.21
CA ALA A 271 0.29 -7.40 -22.62
C ALA A 271 0.56 -7.32 -24.13
N ALA A 272 0.28 -6.17 -24.75
CA ALA A 272 0.52 -5.94 -26.17
C ALA A 272 1.99 -6.17 -26.54
N ARG A 273 2.23 -6.83 -27.69
CA ARG A 273 3.56 -7.25 -28.21
C ARG A 273 4.65 -6.17 -28.36
N CYS A 274 4.31 -4.92 -28.11
CA CYS A 274 5.22 -3.77 -28.14
C CYS A 274 5.79 -3.41 -26.77
N ASN A 275 5.17 -3.90 -25.68
CA ASN A 275 5.76 -3.83 -24.36
C ASN A 275 7.07 -4.62 -24.36
N LEU A 276 8.07 -4.09 -23.65
CA LEU A 276 9.44 -4.56 -23.72
C LEU A 276 9.80 -5.23 -22.39
N ASP A 277 10.40 -6.42 -22.40
CA ASP A 277 10.89 -7.04 -21.17
C ASP A 277 11.97 -6.16 -20.50
N VAL A 278 11.85 -5.94 -19.19
CA VAL A 278 12.73 -5.03 -18.43
C VAL A 278 14.21 -5.40 -18.55
N ASN A 279 14.50 -6.71 -18.49
CA ASN A 279 15.84 -7.30 -18.53
C ASN A 279 16.50 -7.28 -19.94
N CYS A 280 15.83 -6.76 -20.97
CA CYS A 280 16.44 -6.42 -22.25
C CYS A 280 17.17 -5.07 -22.23
N TYR A 281 17.11 -4.32 -21.12
CA TYR A 281 17.55 -2.92 -21.03
C TYR A 281 18.36 -2.66 -19.77
N THR A 282 19.28 -1.68 -19.83
CA THR A 282 20.01 -1.22 -18.65
C THR A 282 19.10 -0.36 -17.78
N THR A 283 18.79 -0.87 -16.58
CA THR A 283 17.97 -0.20 -15.55
C THR A 283 18.80 0.27 -14.34
N ARG A 284 20.13 0.32 -14.49
CA ARG A 284 21.06 0.80 -13.46
C ARG A 284 21.36 2.28 -13.57
N GLY A 285 21.34 2.95 -12.42
CA GLY A 285 21.74 4.35 -12.26
C GLY A 285 23.24 4.50 -11.98
N GLN A 286 23.70 5.72 -11.70
CA GLN A 286 25.11 6.02 -11.44
C GLN A 286 25.66 5.33 -10.18
N SER A 287 24.81 5.05 -9.20
CA SER A 287 25.16 4.27 -7.99
C SER A 287 25.42 2.78 -8.26
N GLY A 288 25.12 2.28 -9.48
CA GLY A 288 25.18 0.87 -9.84
C GLY A 288 23.98 0.05 -9.37
N ASP A 289 23.09 0.64 -8.56
CA ASP A 289 21.82 0.04 -8.18
C ASP A 289 20.79 0.09 -9.31
N ASP A 290 19.84 -0.85 -9.27
CA ASP A 290 18.99 -1.23 -10.39
C ASP A 290 17.54 -0.91 -10.06
N ILE A 291 16.98 0.14 -10.67
CA ILE A 291 15.61 0.58 -10.29
C ILE A 291 14.51 -0.36 -10.79
N SER A 292 14.85 -1.41 -11.55
CA SER A 292 13.92 -2.52 -11.78
C SER A 292 13.65 -3.32 -10.50
N ASP A 293 14.60 -3.41 -9.57
CA ASP A 293 14.46 -4.08 -8.26
C ASP A 293 13.56 -3.31 -7.28
N ALA A 294 13.19 -2.06 -7.62
CA ALA A 294 12.29 -1.22 -6.83
C ALA A 294 10.80 -1.39 -7.14
N VAL A 295 10.47 -1.96 -8.32
CA VAL A 295 9.09 -2.10 -8.79
C VAL A 295 8.55 -3.50 -8.52
N ALA A 296 7.35 -3.54 -7.93
CA ALA A 296 6.61 -4.77 -7.67
C ALA A 296 5.22 -4.75 -8.32
N LYS A 297 4.74 -5.93 -8.71
CA LYS A 297 3.33 -6.17 -9.03
C LYS A 297 2.56 -6.23 -7.73
N MET A 298 1.40 -5.59 -7.64
CA MET A 298 0.57 -5.60 -6.45
C MET A 298 -0.85 -6.10 -6.73
N VAL A 299 -1.40 -6.83 -5.76
CA VAL A 299 -2.77 -7.36 -5.77
C VAL A 299 -3.43 -7.00 -4.45
N PHE A 300 -4.67 -6.52 -4.50
CA PHE A 300 -5.43 -6.11 -3.31
C PHE A 300 -6.91 -6.45 -3.51
N THR A 301 -7.67 -6.52 -2.41
CA THR A 301 -9.11 -6.75 -2.44
C THR A 301 -9.82 -5.50 -1.94
N SER A 302 -10.59 -4.87 -2.84
CA SER A 302 -11.56 -3.82 -2.54
C SER A 302 -12.96 -4.42 -2.42
N GLY A 303 -13.95 -3.67 -1.94
CA GLY A 303 -15.24 -4.21 -1.46
C GLY A 303 -15.97 -5.15 -2.43
N ALA A 304 -15.95 -4.84 -3.74
CA ALA A 304 -16.58 -5.66 -4.78
C ALA A 304 -15.61 -6.53 -5.61
N TYR A 305 -14.30 -6.26 -5.61
CA TYR A 305 -13.35 -6.81 -6.58
C TYR A 305 -11.94 -7.00 -6.04
N THR A 306 -11.17 -7.91 -6.65
CA THR A 306 -9.71 -7.96 -6.47
C THR A 306 -9.04 -7.24 -7.63
N GLY A 307 -8.28 -6.20 -7.29
CA GLY A 307 -7.54 -5.35 -8.20
C GLY A 307 -6.07 -5.75 -8.32
N LEU A 308 -5.49 -5.45 -9.48
CA LEU A 308 -4.08 -5.58 -9.79
C LEU A 308 -3.56 -4.23 -10.30
N CYS A 309 -2.42 -3.82 -9.77
CA CYS A 309 -1.69 -2.60 -10.12
C CYS A 309 -0.17 -2.83 -10.03
N SER A 310 0.59 -1.76 -10.24
CA SER A 310 2.04 -1.66 -10.01
C SER A 310 2.32 -0.70 -8.84
N GLY A 311 3.51 -0.80 -8.24
CA GLY A 311 3.98 0.18 -7.25
C GLY A 311 5.49 0.13 -7.06
N THR A 312 6.04 1.15 -6.40
CA THR A 312 7.48 1.42 -6.30
C THR A 312 7.91 1.60 -4.85
N LEU A 313 8.96 0.90 -4.41
CA LEU A 313 9.60 1.09 -3.11
C LEU A 313 10.42 2.40 -3.12
N LEU A 314 10.32 3.21 -2.07
CA LEU A 314 10.97 4.53 -1.98
C LEU A 314 11.94 4.64 -0.80
N ALA A 315 13.09 5.24 -1.05
CA ALA A 315 14.02 5.67 -0.01
C ALA A 315 13.53 6.95 0.69
N ASP A 316 13.79 7.06 1.99
CA ASP A 316 13.67 8.30 2.77
C ASP A 316 15.04 8.95 2.98
N ARG A 317 15.07 10.21 3.42
CA ARG A 317 16.32 10.96 3.57
C ARG A 317 17.19 10.51 4.75
N ALA A 318 16.60 9.90 5.79
CA ALA A 318 17.36 9.18 6.83
C ALA A 318 17.93 7.83 6.37
N HIS A 319 17.51 7.30 5.22
CA HIS A 319 17.90 5.98 4.75
C HIS A 319 17.54 4.86 5.76
N SER A 320 16.37 5.00 6.39
CA SER A 320 15.89 4.14 7.50
C SER A 320 15.59 2.70 7.07
N LYS A 321 15.30 2.50 5.77
CA LYS A 321 14.74 1.26 5.21
C LYS A 321 13.35 0.94 5.78
N THR A 322 12.60 1.98 6.14
CA THR A 322 11.14 1.90 6.27
C THR A 322 10.56 1.56 4.89
N PRO A 323 9.75 0.50 4.72
CA PRO A 323 9.28 0.06 3.42
C PRO A 323 8.12 0.93 2.90
N PHE A 324 8.44 2.18 2.59
CA PHE A 324 7.55 3.12 1.92
C PHE A 324 7.30 2.64 0.48
N PHE A 325 6.05 2.42 0.13
CA PHE A 325 5.64 1.88 -1.17
C PHE A 325 4.59 2.79 -1.80
N LEU A 326 4.94 3.41 -2.93
CA LEU A 326 4.10 4.36 -3.63
C LEU A 326 3.35 3.69 -4.78
N THR A 327 2.06 4.00 -4.90
CA THR A 327 1.17 3.53 -5.98
C THR A 327 0.10 4.60 -6.28
N ALA A 328 -0.83 4.30 -7.18
CA ALA A 328 -1.92 5.21 -7.52
C ALA A 328 -3.07 5.14 -6.50
N ARG A 329 -3.73 6.27 -6.23
CA ARG A 329 -4.90 6.32 -5.33
C ARG A 329 -6.08 5.54 -5.87
N HIS A 330 -6.29 5.54 -7.19
CA HIS A 330 -7.34 4.74 -7.81
C HIS A 330 -7.11 3.22 -7.66
N CYS A 331 -5.90 2.78 -7.29
CA CYS A 331 -5.60 1.41 -6.87
C CYS A 331 -5.92 1.19 -5.40
N VAL A 332 -5.20 1.84 -4.49
CA VAL A 332 -5.41 1.70 -3.04
C VAL A 332 -5.74 3.05 -2.45
N SER A 333 -6.90 3.15 -1.82
CA SER A 333 -7.49 4.41 -1.36
C SER A 333 -7.87 4.41 0.12
N THR A 334 -7.85 3.24 0.76
CA THR A 334 -8.35 2.96 2.13
C THR A 334 -7.45 1.97 2.89
N ALA A 335 -7.61 1.91 4.22
CA ALA A 335 -6.89 0.98 5.09
C ALA A 335 -7.28 -0.48 4.84
N ALA A 336 -8.57 -0.78 4.64
CA ALA A 336 -9.04 -2.12 4.26
C ALA A 336 -8.32 -2.62 2.99
N GLU A 337 -8.27 -1.80 1.93
CA GLU A 337 -7.53 -2.14 0.69
C GLU A 337 -6.03 -2.33 0.95
N ALA A 338 -5.37 -1.41 1.66
CA ALA A 338 -3.95 -1.49 1.98
C ALA A 338 -3.59 -2.72 2.83
N SER A 339 -4.39 -3.05 3.83
CA SER A 339 -4.18 -4.22 4.69
C SER A 339 -4.36 -5.55 3.96
N SER A 340 -5.10 -5.56 2.85
CA SER A 340 -5.30 -6.73 1.99
C SER A 340 -4.15 -6.95 0.98
N LEU A 341 -3.15 -6.06 0.92
CA LEU A 341 -2.14 -6.02 -0.13
C LEU A 341 -1.22 -7.26 -0.15
N GLU A 342 -1.09 -7.85 -1.33
CA GLU A 342 -0.02 -8.78 -1.67
C GLU A 342 0.93 -8.11 -2.67
N THR A 343 2.23 -8.29 -2.50
CA THR A 343 3.24 -7.79 -3.46
C THR A 343 4.07 -8.94 -4.04
N VAL A 344 4.42 -8.81 -5.32
CA VAL A 344 5.22 -9.79 -6.07
C VAL A 344 6.44 -9.08 -6.66
N TRP A 345 7.61 -9.45 -6.14
CA TRP A 345 8.91 -8.88 -6.45
C TRP A 345 9.65 -9.76 -7.45
N PHE A 346 10.49 -9.17 -8.29
CA PHE A 346 11.23 -9.85 -9.36
C PHE A 346 10.33 -10.68 -10.31
N TYR A 347 9.06 -10.25 -10.47
CA TYR A 347 8.08 -10.89 -11.34
C TYR A 347 8.31 -10.49 -12.82
N GLU A 348 9.36 -11.04 -13.40
CA GLU A 348 9.84 -10.75 -14.75
C GLU A 348 10.16 -12.02 -15.53
N SER A 349 10.50 -11.91 -16.81
CA SER A 349 11.04 -13.04 -17.58
C SER A 349 12.42 -13.45 -17.04
N ALA A 350 12.82 -14.70 -17.23
CA ALA A 350 14.10 -15.22 -16.72
C ALA A 350 15.33 -14.64 -17.45
N SER A 351 15.13 -14.12 -18.66
CA SER A 351 16.09 -13.36 -19.46
C SER A 351 15.34 -12.62 -20.58
N CYS A 352 16.03 -11.74 -21.32
CA CYS A 352 15.44 -10.92 -22.38
C CYS A 352 14.62 -11.72 -23.40
N ASN A 353 13.30 -11.45 -23.44
CA ASN A 353 12.30 -12.15 -24.25
C ASN A 353 12.18 -13.67 -23.97
N SER A 354 12.56 -14.14 -22.77
CA SER A 354 12.40 -15.54 -22.38
C SER A 354 10.92 -15.90 -22.21
N PRO A 355 10.45 -17.06 -22.72
CA PRO A 355 9.10 -17.57 -22.46
C PRO A 355 8.96 -18.24 -21.07
N SER A 356 9.89 -18.00 -20.13
CA SER A 356 9.82 -18.48 -18.75
C SER A 356 9.93 -17.34 -17.73
N GLN A 357 9.22 -17.47 -16.60
CA GLN A 357 9.29 -16.56 -15.46
C GLN A 357 10.64 -16.68 -14.74
N SER A 358 11.13 -15.57 -14.20
CA SER A 358 12.31 -15.51 -13.34
C SER A 358 12.12 -16.33 -12.07
N ALA A 359 13.03 -17.29 -11.85
CA ALA A 359 13.06 -18.13 -10.65
C ALA A 359 13.30 -17.33 -9.36
N ASN A 360 13.72 -16.07 -9.45
CA ASN A 360 13.91 -15.19 -8.30
C ASN A 360 12.59 -14.62 -7.75
N THR A 361 11.45 -14.80 -8.42
CA THR A 361 10.16 -14.20 -8.03
C THR A 361 9.83 -14.45 -6.55
N GLN A 362 9.60 -13.38 -5.78
CA GLN A 362 9.25 -13.46 -4.36
C GLN A 362 7.85 -12.89 -4.08
N PHE A 363 7.15 -13.50 -3.13
CA PHE A 363 5.83 -13.05 -2.67
C PHE A 363 5.91 -12.50 -1.24
N ARG A 364 5.06 -11.50 -0.94
CA ARG A 364 4.77 -10.98 0.39
C ARG A 364 3.25 -10.81 0.56
N SER A 365 2.74 -11.09 1.75
CA SER A 365 1.29 -11.21 2.03
C SER A 365 0.85 -10.54 3.33
N GLY A 366 1.75 -9.92 4.10
CA GLY A 366 1.40 -9.27 5.37
C GLY A 366 0.62 -7.96 5.26
N GLY A 367 0.23 -7.52 4.05
CA GLY A 367 -0.48 -6.26 3.84
C GLY A 367 0.41 -5.02 3.98
N ALA A 368 -0.24 -3.87 4.02
CA ALA A 368 0.38 -2.57 4.25
C ALA A 368 -0.50 -1.66 5.13
N SER A 369 0.14 -0.70 5.78
CA SER A 369 -0.50 0.44 6.44
C SER A 369 -0.71 1.56 5.42
N LEU A 370 -1.91 2.15 5.36
CA LEU A 370 -2.14 3.38 4.59
C LEU A 370 -1.54 4.58 5.32
N LEU A 371 -0.65 5.34 4.68
CA LEU A 371 -0.04 6.54 5.25
C LEU A 371 -0.71 7.81 4.71
N GLU A 372 -0.66 8.00 3.40
CA GLU A 372 -1.20 9.17 2.71
C GLU A 372 -1.91 8.76 1.43
N SER A 373 -2.91 9.56 1.03
CA SER A 373 -3.56 9.38 -0.26
C SER A 373 -4.18 10.69 -0.74
N TYR A 374 -3.64 11.25 -1.82
CA TYR A 374 -4.00 12.59 -2.30
C TYR A 374 -4.82 12.52 -3.60
N ALA A 375 -6.07 12.99 -3.53
CA ALA A 375 -7.01 12.87 -4.64
C ALA A 375 -6.65 13.70 -5.87
N ASN A 376 -5.94 14.84 -5.71
CA ASN A 376 -5.73 15.77 -6.81
C ASN A 376 -4.52 15.42 -7.69
N ASN A 377 -3.63 14.50 -7.27
CA ASN A 377 -2.55 13.95 -8.10
C ASN A 377 -2.58 12.41 -8.21
N ASP A 378 -3.62 11.76 -7.68
CA ASP A 378 -3.82 10.30 -7.72
C ASP A 378 -2.65 9.48 -7.11
N MET A 379 -1.96 9.98 -6.08
CA MET A 379 -0.94 9.22 -5.34
C MET A 379 -1.46 8.62 -4.04
N THR A 380 -0.98 7.42 -3.71
CA THR A 380 -1.07 6.79 -2.38
C THR A 380 0.30 6.32 -1.92
N LEU A 381 0.69 6.73 -0.70
CA LEU A 381 1.85 6.20 0.01
C LEU A 381 1.41 5.19 1.06
N LEU A 382 2.01 4.00 1.01
CA LEU A 382 1.82 2.91 1.96
C LEU A 382 3.13 2.66 2.73
N ARG A 383 3.03 2.04 3.91
CA ARG A 383 4.14 1.32 4.56
C ARG A 383 3.83 -0.16 4.49
N LEU A 384 4.65 -0.96 3.82
CA LEU A 384 4.48 -2.42 3.83
C LEU A 384 4.66 -2.95 5.26
N ASN A 385 3.83 -3.89 5.69
CA ASN A 385 3.92 -4.44 7.04
C ASN A 385 5.10 -5.45 7.16
N GLU A 386 5.47 -6.09 6.04
CA GLU A 386 6.66 -6.92 5.90
C GLU A 386 7.76 -6.13 5.14
N GLN A 387 9.02 -6.39 5.46
CA GLN A 387 10.12 -5.90 4.62
C GLN A 387 10.10 -6.56 3.22
N PRO A 388 10.55 -5.86 2.16
CA PRO A 388 10.70 -6.43 0.84
C PRO A 388 11.78 -7.54 0.89
N PRO A 389 11.87 -8.40 -0.14
CA PRO A 389 12.90 -9.43 -0.16
C PRO A 389 14.31 -8.85 -0.33
N ALA A 390 15.30 -9.53 0.23
CA ALA A 390 16.70 -9.25 -0.02
C ALA A 390 16.99 -9.17 -1.54
N GLY A 391 17.71 -8.14 -1.95
CA GLY A 391 17.96 -7.77 -3.34
C GLY A 391 17.10 -6.62 -3.86
N ALA A 392 15.93 -6.33 -3.27
CA ALA A 392 15.07 -5.21 -3.67
C ALA A 392 15.80 -3.85 -3.51
N VAL A 393 15.37 -2.82 -4.25
CA VAL A 393 15.97 -1.47 -4.17
C VAL A 393 14.92 -0.47 -3.70
N TYR A 394 15.23 0.31 -2.66
CA TYR A 394 14.51 1.53 -2.32
C TYR A 394 14.89 2.57 -3.39
N ALA A 395 13.97 2.95 -4.26
CA ALA A 395 14.26 3.90 -5.32
C ALA A 395 14.56 5.29 -4.75
N GLY A 396 15.49 5.99 -5.40
CA GLY A 396 15.69 7.40 -5.18
C GLY A 396 14.51 8.23 -5.71
N TRP A 397 14.47 9.52 -5.41
CA TRP A 397 13.44 10.43 -5.92
C TRP A 397 13.94 11.85 -6.14
N ASN A 398 13.28 12.53 -7.08
CA ASN A 398 13.54 13.90 -7.54
C ASN A 398 12.29 14.45 -8.26
N TRP A 399 12.35 15.67 -8.80
CA TRP A 399 11.24 16.32 -9.49
C TRP A 399 11.25 16.18 -11.02
N ASP A 400 10.07 16.28 -11.62
CA ASP A 400 9.86 16.30 -13.06
C ASP A 400 10.32 17.62 -13.68
N THR A 401 10.96 17.53 -14.85
CA THR A 401 11.18 18.67 -15.76
C THR A 401 10.52 18.37 -17.12
N GLU A 402 10.12 19.40 -17.86
CA GLU A 402 9.63 19.27 -19.25
C GLU A 402 10.81 19.09 -20.22
N GLY A 403 10.65 18.29 -21.26
CA GLY A 403 11.73 17.92 -22.20
C GLY A 403 12.68 16.80 -21.73
N ASP A 404 12.74 16.49 -20.43
CA ASP A 404 13.52 15.34 -19.91
C ASP A 404 13.08 14.01 -20.54
N ARG A 405 14.00 13.04 -20.65
CA ARG A 405 13.66 11.66 -21.00
C ARG A 405 13.55 10.79 -19.76
N TYR A 406 12.58 9.89 -19.75
CA TYR A 406 12.31 9.00 -18.62
C TYR A 406 12.16 7.52 -19.02
N THR A 407 12.39 6.67 -18.03
CA THR A 407 12.16 5.23 -18.04
C THR A 407 10.96 4.90 -17.15
N ALA A 408 9.93 4.25 -17.67
CA ALA A 408 8.81 3.72 -16.88
C ALA A 408 8.92 2.20 -16.75
N ILE A 409 8.71 1.65 -15.54
CA ILE A 409 8.80 0.20 -15.28
C ILE A 409 7.52 -0.26 -14.58
N HIS A 410 6.82 -1.25 -15.16
CA HIS A 410 5.41 -1.52 -14.87
C HIS A 410 4.98 -2.97 -15.15
N HIS A 411 3.77 -3.34 -14.71
CA HIS A 411 3.14 -4.65 -14.93
C HIS A 411 1.86 -4.55 -15.78
N PRO A 412 1.98 -4.38 -17.11
CA PRO A 412 0.84 -4.23 -18.00
C PRO A 412 0.01 -5.52 -18.04
N GLU A 413 -1.30 -5.42 -17.88
CA GLU A 413 -2.25 -6.54 -17.79
C GLU A 413 -1.94 -7.58 -16.68
N GLY A 414 -0.98 -7.30 -15.79
CA GLY A 414 -0.46 -8.26 -14.82
C GLY A 414 0.61 -9.22 -15.36
N ASP A 415 1.10 -8.97 -16.58
CA ASP A 415 2.24 -9.65 -17.22
C ASP A 415 3.55 -9.40 -16.45
N TRP A 416 4.62 -10.07 -16.88
CA TRP A 416 5.99 -9.87 -16.38
C TRP A 416 6.42 -8.41 -16.49
N LYS A 417 7.31 -7.96 -15.60
CA LYS A 417 7.79 -6.58 -15.52
C LYS A 417 8.28 -6.08 -16.89
N LYS A 418 7.62 -5.05 -17.41
CA LYS A 418 7.96 -4.40 -18.68
C LYS A 418 8.59 -3.04 -18.44
N ILE A 419 9.28 -2.54 -19.45
CA ILE A 419 9.92 -1.23 -19.50
C ILE A 419 9.41 -0.43 -20.70
N SER A 420 9.36 0.89 -20.56
CA SER A 420 8.97 1.81 -21.63
C SER A 420 9.70 3.14 -21.46
N PHE A 421 9.90 3.85 -22.56
CA PHE A 421 10.69 5.08 -22.62
C PHE A 421 9.91 6.18 -23.31
N GLY A 422 10.20 7.41 -22.94
CA GLY A 422 9.55 8.56 -23.54
C GLY A 422 10.18 9.88 -23.13
N ALA A 423 9.61 10.97 -23.66
CA ALA A 423 9.98 12.34 -23.33
C ALA A 423 8.85 13.05 -22.58
N SER A 424 9.23 13.84 -21.59
CA SER A 424 8.35 14.72 -20.83
C SER A 424 7.80 15.82 -21.74
N GLN A 425 6.48 15.90 -21.83
CA GLN A 425 5.76 17.03 -22.41
C GLN A 425 5.28 17.94 -21.25
N SER A 426 4.28 18.76 -21.51
CA SER A 426 3.79 19.75 -20.56
C SER A 426 3.04 19.15 -19.36
N ARG A 427 2.78 20.00 -18.37
CA ARG A 427 1.94 19.71 -17.20
C ARG A 427 0.45 19.72 -17.53
N TYR A 428 -0.31 18.95 -16.76
CA TYR A 428 -1.75 18.74 -16.91
C TYR A 428 -2.45 18.79 -15.56
N GLN A 429 -3.67 19.31 -15.53
CA GLN A 429 -4.62 19.03 -14.47
C GLN A 429 -5.58 17.93 -14.94
N CYS A 430 -5.73 16.89 -14.12
CA CYS A 430 -6.69 15.81 -14.38
C CYS A 430 -7.82 15.79 -13.36
N LEU A 431 -8.99 15.33 -13.79
CA LEU A 431 -10.19 15.14 -12.97
C LEU A 431 -10.82 13.78 -13.27
N LYS A 432 -11.27 13.06 -12.23
CA LYS A 432 -12.02 11.81 -12.38
C LYS A 432 -13.43 12.10 -12.91
N THR A 433 -13.88 11.31 -13.88
CA THR A 433 -15.24 11.38 -14.43
C THR A 433 -16.12 10.23 -13.90
N THR A 434 -17.33 10.08 -14.41
CA THR A 434 -18.39 9.20 -13.87
C THR A 434 -18.20 7.69 -14.09
N ALA A 435 -17.06 7.22 -14.62
CA ALA A 435 -16.86 5.82 -15.01
C ALA A 435 -15.41 5.31 -14.84
N ASP A 436 -14.75 5.62 -13.71
CA ASP A 436 -13.32 5.36 -13.44
C ASP A 436 -12.30 6.00 -14.43
N GLN A 437 -12.79 6.61 -15.50
CA GLN A 437 -12.06 7.45 -16.46
C GLN A 437 -11.52 8.74 -15.83
N VAL A 438 -10.45 9.26 -16.45
CA VAL A 438 -9.76 10.49 -16.05
C VAL A 438 -9.63 11.42 -17.26
N ALA A 439 -10.15 12.64 -17.12
CA ALA A 439 -10.03 13.69 -18.14
C ALA A 439 -8.90 14.66 -17.76
N CYS A 440 -7.91 14.83 -18.64
CA CYS A 440 -6.71 15.63 -18.40
C CYS A 440 -6.59 16.78 -19.40
N ASN A 441 -6.45 18.02 -18.91
CA ASN A 441 -6.26 19.23 -19.71
C ASN A 441 -4.91 19.87 -19.38
N PRO A 442 -4.20 20.52 -20.33
CA PRO A 442 -2.94 21.20 -20.04
C PRO A 442 -3.12 22.33 -19.01
N SER A 443 -2.24 22.43 -18.02
CA SER A 443 -2.12 23.61 -17.14
C SER A 443 -0.69 23.74 -16.60
N SER A 444 -0.18 24.97 -16.48
CA SER A 444 1.21 25.25 -16.10
C SER A 444 1.54 24.95 -14.63
N ASP A 445 0.51 24.99 -13.79
CA ASP A 445 0.47 24.64 -12.37
C ASP A 445 0.06 23.17 -12.13
N GLY A 446 -0.16 22.40 -13.19
CA GLY A 446 -0.79 21.09 -13.15
C GLY A 446 -0.15 20.09 -12.18
N THR A 447 -0.99 19.33 -11.49
CA THR A 447 -0.61 18.27 -10.54
C THR A 447 -0.15 16.97 -11.21
N TYR A 448 -0.30 16.88 -12.54
CA TYR A 448 0.14 15.77 -13.38
C TYR A 448 1.10 16.27 -14.46
N PHE A 449 1.86 15.36 -15.05
CA PHE A 449 2.63 15.61 -16.28
C PHE A 449 2.42 14.49 -17.28
N ARG A 450 2.67 14.78 -18.55
CA ARG A 450 2.51 13.83 -19.65
C ARG A 450 3.89 13.38 -20.16
N VAL A 451 4.06 12.08 -20.32
CA VAL A 451 5.19 11.49 -21.05
C VAL A 451 4.66 10.96 -22.37
N PHE A 452 5.28 11.36 -23.48
CA PHE A 452 5.06 10.73 -24.78
C PHE A 452 5.96 9.50 -24.90
N ILE A 453 5.34 8.33 -24.95
CA ILE A 453 6.00 7.01 -25.01
C ILE A 453 6.35 6.71 -26.47
N ASP A 454 7.60 6.97 -26.84
CA ASP A 454 8.15 6.71 -28.18
C ASP A 454 8.70 5.28 -28.33
N LYS A 455 8.77 4.52 -27.23
CA LYS A 455 9.24 3.13 -27.23
C LYS A 455 8.65 2.34 -26.05
N GLY A 456 7.91 1.27 -26.36
CA GLY A 456 7.12 0.54 -25.38
C GLY A 456 5.66 0.99 -25.36
N PHE A 457 4.94 0.74 -24.25
CA PHE A 457 3.54 1.08 -24.07
C PHE A 457 3.16 1.02 -22.57
N THR A 458 1.93 1.37 -22.20
CA THR A 458 1.38 1.21 -20.84
C THR A 458 -0.06 0.74 -20.94
N GLU A 459 -0.45 -0.25 -20.14
CA GLU A 459 -1.78 -0.88 -20.20
C GLU A 459 -2.42 -1.02 -18.82
N GLN A 460 -3.58 -1.68 -18.75
CA GLN A 460 -4.36 -1.76 -17.54
C GLN A 460 -3.60 -2.60 -16.48
N GLY A 461 -3.37 -2.05 -15.28
CA GLY A 461 -2.51 -2.66 -14.26
C GLY A 461 -1.07 -2.13 -14.23
N SER A 462 -0.64 -1.39 -15.27
CA SER A 462 0.51 -0.49 -15.15
C SER A 462 0.25 0.63 -14.14
N SER A 463 -1.02 0.95 -13.83
CA SER A 463 -1.45 1.91 -12.80
C SER A 463 -0.59 1.87 -11.53
N GLY A 464 -0.15 3.04 -11.06
CA GLY A 464 0.75 3.18 -9.90
C GLY A 464 2.23 2.89 -10.18
N SER A 465 2.60 2.44 -11.38
CA SER A 465 4.01 2.23 -11.76
C SER A 465 4.82 3.50 -11.70
N GLY A 466 6.09 3.39 -11.28
CA GLY A 466 7.00 4.51 -11.28
C GLY A 466 7.52 4.89 -12.68
N VAL A 467 7.76 6.18 -12.85
CA VAL A 467 8.54 6.75 -13.95
C VAL A 467 9.78 7.45 -13.39
N PHE A 468 10.93 7.15 -13.97
CA PHE A 468 12.25 7.39 -13.41
C PHE A 468 13.11 8.26 -14.34
N LYS A 469 13.82 9.23 -13.75
CA LYS A 469 14.92 9.97 -14.35
C LYS A 469 16.25 9.29 -14.04
N ASP A 470 17.19 9.33 -15.01
CA ASP A 470 18.58 8.86 -14.89
C ASP A 470 18.75 7.41 -14.39
N ASN A 471 17.72 6.56 -14.55
CA ASN A 471 17.60 5.22 -13.96
C ASN A 471 17.88 5.20 -12.44
N ALA A 472 17.51 6.25 -11.72
CA ALA A 472 17.71 6.37 -10.28
C ALA A 472 16.50 7.00 -9.56
N TYR A 473 15.95 8.08 -10.12
CA TYR A 473 15.05 8.97 -9.40
C TYR A 473 13.61 8.85 -9.87
N LEU A 474 12.72 8.36 -9.01
CA LEU A 474 11.28 8.45 -9.24
C LEU A 474 10.85 9.92 -9.32
N VAL A 475 10.07 10.27 -10.35
CA VAL A 475 9.49 11.62 -10.53
C VAL A 475 7.96 11.63 -10.59
N GLY A 476 7.31 10.45 -10.68
CA GLY A 476 5.85 10.32 -10.64
C GLY A 476 5.33 8.89 -10.72
N THR A 477 4.01 8.72 -10.62
CA THR A 477 3.30 7.41 -10.70
C THR A 477 2.18 7.43 -11.72
N LEU A 478 2.00 6.34 -12.47
CA LEU A 478 1.05 6.28 -13.59
C LEU A 478 -0.41 6.34 -13.12
N THR A 479 -1.16 7.31 -13.66
CA THR A 479 -2.61 7.48 -13.43
C THR A 479 -3.43 6.97 -14.61
N ALA A 480 -3.04 7.32 -15.83
CA ALA A 480 -3.80 6.99 -17.05
C ALA A 480 -2.89 7.03 -18.29
N GLY A 481 -3.37 6.51 -19.42
CA GLY A 481 -2.71 6.63 -20.72
C GLY A 481 -3.67 6.41 -21.88
N SER A 482 -3.26 6.79 -23.09
CA SER A 482 -3.99 6.50 -24.32
C SER A 482 -3.09 6.63 -25.55
N GLY A 483 -3.46 5.95 -26.64
CA GLY A 483 -2.71 5.88 -27.89
C GLY A 483 -2.46 4.43 -28.31
N ALA A 484 -1.36 4.20 -29.03
CA ALA A 484 -0.97 2.91 -29.57
C ALA A 484 0.47 2.53 -29.17
N CYS A 485 0.84 1.29 -29.46
CA CYS A 485 2.21 0.78 -29.32
C CYS A 485 3.28 1.72 -29.89
N ASN A 486 4.15 2.26 -29.03
CA ASN A 486 5.21 3.24 -29.36
C ASN A 486 4.72 4.60 -29.93
N ASP A 487 3.43 4.89 -29.81
CA ASP A 487 2.82 6.18 -30.18
C ASP A 487 1.66 6.46 -29.22
N ALA A 488 2.02 6.77 -27.97
CA ALA A 488 1.08 6.94 -26.88
C ALA A 488 1.49 8.05 -25.93
N TYR A 489 0.51 8.58 -25.20
CA TYR A 489 0.78 9.38 -24.01
C TYR A 489 0.43 8.61 -22.74
N ALA A 490 1.30 8.72 -21.75
CA ALA A 490 1.09 8.27 -20.39
C ALA A 490 1.06 9.51 -19.48
N VAL A 491 0.14 9.53 -18.51
CA VAL A 491 -0.07 10.64 -17.58
C VAL A 491 0.26 10.17 -16.18
N TYR A 492 1.17 10.90 -15.54
CA TYR A 492 1.72 10.58 -14.23
C TYR A 492 1.38 11.68 -13.23
N GLY A 493 0.93 11.30 -12.03
CA GLY A 493 0.88 12.21 -10.90
C GLY A 493 2.30 12.71 -10.60
N ARG A 494 2.48 14.02 -10.40
CA ARG A 494 3.80 14.61 -10.11
C ARG A 494 4.19 14.28 -8.68
N LEU A 495 5.40 13.73 -8.49
CA LEU A 495 5.89 13.39 -7.15
C LEU A 495 6.11 14.64 -6.31
N GLN A 496 6.53 15.76 -6.91
CA GLN A 496 6.64 17.05 -6.23
C GLN A 496 5.30 17.45 -5.58
N THR A 497 4.19 17.36 -6.34
CA THR A 497 2.85 17.67 -5.81
C THR A 497 2.47 16.73 -4.66
N GLY A 498 2.76 15.43 -4.77
CA GLY A 498 2.48 14.46 -3.70
C GLY A 498 3.31 14.75 -2.44
N TYR A 499 4.59 15.06 -2.62
CA TYR A 499 5.51 15.50 -1.58
C TYR A 499 4.97 16.73 -0.84
N ASP A 500 4.65 17.80 -1.59
CA ASP A 500 4.11 19.06 -1.05
C ASP A 500 2.75 18.85 -0.32
N ASN A 501 1.96 17.85 -0.73
CA ASN A 501 0.63 17.55 -0.19
C ASN A 501 0.60 16.33 0.77
N GLY A 502 1.72 16.05 1.45
CA GLY A 502 1.73 15.17 2.62
C GLY A 502 2.66 13.97 2.55
N LEU A 503 3.16 13.57 1.38
CA LEU A 503 4.23 12.56 1.29
C LEU A 503 5.55 13.13 1.85
N GLY A 504 5.74 14.45 1.82
CA GLY A 504 7.01 15.10 2.16
C GLY A 504 7.41 14.96 3.62
N LYS A 505 6.46 14.93 4.57
CA LYS A 505 6.79 14.56 5.96
C LYS A 505 7.38 13.14 6.03
N TRP A 506 6.92 12.23 5.17
CA TRP A 506 7.36 10.83 5.18
C TRP A 506 8.71 10.61 4.49
N LEU A 507 8.93 11.24 3.33
CA LEU A 507 10.16 11.08 2.54
C LEU A 507 11.30 11.98 3.04
N GLU A 508 10.92 13.13 3.62
CA GLU A 508 11.39 13.66 4.93
C GLU A 508 12.19 12.65 5.74
N ASN A 509 11.57 12.11 6.80
CA ASN A 509 12.26 11.42 7.88
C ASN A 509 13.64 12.02 8.21
N ASN A 510 13.69 13.31 8.53
CA ASN A 510 14.89 13.95 9.06
C ASN A 510 15.07 13.70 10.58
N LYS A 511 14.26 12.80 11.15
CA LYS A 511 14.26 12.49 12.58
C LYS A 511 15.23 11.35 12.83
N ILE A 512 16.19 11.63 13.69
CA ILE A 512 17.12 10.62 14.20
C ILE A 512 16.76 10.28 15.65
N GLY A 513 17.41 9.25 16.17
CA GLY A 513 17.23 8.81 17.53
C GLY A 513 17.62 7.35 17.69
N PHE A 514 17.60 6.89 18.94
CA PHE A 514 17.97 5.53 19.30
C PHE A 514 17.07 5.01 20.42
N LEU A 515 16.58 3.77 20.27
CA LEU A 515 15.88 3.05 21.33
C LEU A 515 16.94 2.32 22.17
N GLU A 516 17.13 2.77 23.41
CA GLU A 516 18.22 2.35 24.28
C GLU A 516 17.82 1.24 25.25
N ASN A 517 16.56 1.22 25.67
CA ASN A 517 16.02 0.16 26.52
C ASN A 517 14.62 -0.22 26.04
N PRO A 518 14.25 -1.51 25.98
CA PRO A 518 15.12 -2.67 26.19
C PRO A 518 16.24 -2.78 25.13
N GLN A 519 17.25 -3.61 25.41
CA GLN A 519 18.35 -3.89 24.46
C GLN A 519 17.91 -4.93 23.41
N PRO A 520 18.56 -4.99 22.24
CA PRO A 520 18.34 -6.06 21.26
C PRO A 520 18.54 -7.46 21.88
N ASP A 521 17.68 -8.39 21.49
CA ASP A 521 17.66 -9.80 21.88
C ASP A 521 17.60 -10.03 23.41
N SER A 522 17.11 -9.04 24.18
CA SER A 522 17.09 -9.09 25.64
C SER A 522 15.73 -9.52 26.21
N TYR A 523 15.72 -10.63 26.95
CA TYR A 523 14.51 -11.16 27.60
C TYR A 523 13.86 -10.14 28.55
N GLN A 524 12.59 -9.78 28.27
CA GLN A 524 11.80 -8.88 29.09
C GLN A 524 10.69 -9.60 29.86
N SER A 525 10.42 -9.15 31.09
CA SER A 525 9.27 -9.61 31.88
C SER A 525 8.83 -8.57 32.92
N GLY A 526 7.57 -8.65 33.35
CA GLY A 526 7.01 -7.76 34.35
C GLY A 526 6.68 -6.36 33.80
N ILE A 527 7.26 -5.33 34.42
CA ILE A 527 7.16 -3.94 33.97
C ILE A 527 8.52 -3.53 33.39
N THR A 528 8.55 -3.27 32.09
CA THR A 528 9.74 -2.84 31.34
C THR A 528 9.62 -1.34 31.05
N VAL A 529 10.70 -0.59 31.25
CA VAL A 529 10.86 0.76 30.69
C VAL A 529 11.25 0.62 29.22
N VAL A 530 10.49 1.21 28.30
CA VAL A 530 10.98 1.52 26.96
C VAL A 530 11.47 2.97 26.97
N SER A 531 12.73 3.21 26.61
CA SER A 531 13.33 4.55 26.65
C SER A 531 14.43 4.73 25.61
N GLY A 532 14.74 5.99 25.33
CA GLY A 532 15.75 6.37 24.35
C GLY A 532 15.82 7.88 24.19
N TRP A 533 16.26 8.32 23.02
CA TRP A 533 16.19 9.72 22.59
C TRP A 533 15.84 9.84 21.11
N ALA A 534 15.30 10.98 20.69
CA ALA A 534 15.02 11.31 19.31
C ALA A 534 15.06 12.84 19.10
N CYS A 535 15.37 13.32 17.89
CA CYS A 535 15.39 14.74 17.54
C CYS A 535 15.42 14.99 16.02
N VAL A 536 15.32 16.25 15.61
CA VAL A 536 15.56 16.76 14.25
C VAL A 536 16.87 17.57 14.25
N PRO A 537 17.99 17.04 13.73
CA PRO A 537 19.30 17.70 13.82
C PRO A 537 19.31 19.12 13.26
N GLY A 538 19.59 20.10 14.11
CA GLY A 538 19.71 21.51 13.74
C GLY A 538 18.38 22.26 13.58
N ALA A 539 17.28 21.76 14.15
CA ALA A 539 16.09 22.57 14.37
C ALA A 539 16.28 23.55 15.56
N ALA A 540 15.26 24.38 15.84
CA ALA A 540 15.39 25.54 16.71
C ALA A 540 15.18 25.18 18.20
N PRO A 541 16.03 25.64 19.14
CA PRO A 541 16.02 25.20 20.55
C PRO A 541 14.73 25.44 21.35
N ASP A 542 13.84 26.29 20.85
CA ASP A 542 12.66 26.78 21.55
C ASP A 542 11.33 26.16 21.07
N ALA A 543 11.38 25.19 20.15
CA ALA A 543 10.20 24.54 19.57
C ALA A 543 10.24 23.00 19.73
N PRO A 544 9.11 22.32 20.03
CA PRO A 544 9.07 20.86 20.07
C PRO A 544 9.19 20.28 18.65
N GLU A 545 10.40 19.87 18.29
CA GLU A 545 10.77 19.29 16.98
C GLU A 545 10.00 18.01 16.62
N ILE A 546 9.49 17.32 17.64
CA ILE A 546 8.74 16.07 17.56
C ILE A 546 7.46 16.24 18.37
N GLY A 547 6.29 16.05 17.73
CA GLY A 547 4.99 16.20 18.37
C GLY A 547 4.60 15.00 19.26
N GLN A 548 5.05 13.80 18.91
CA GLN A 548 4.89 12.58 19.69
C GLN A 548 5.98 11.54 19.40
N ILE A 549 6.41 10.83 20.45
CA ILE A 549 7.04 9.51 20.32
C ILE A 549 5.96 8.46 20.56
N THR A 550 5.89 7.45 19.72
CA THR A 550 5.12 6.23 19.96
C THR A 550 6.02 5.01 19.85
N ILE A 551 5.74 3.98 20.66
CA ILE A 551 6.40 2.69 20.57
C ILE A 551 5.45 1.75 19.84
N GLU A 552 5.86 1.26 18.69
CA GLU A 552 5.12 0.25 17.92
C GLU A 552 5.64 -1.14 18.31
N ILE A 553 4.72 -2.01 18.72
CA ILE A 553 5.01 -3.39 19.11
C ILE A 553 4.33 -4.34 18.11
N ASP A 554 5.07 -5.30 17.58
CA ASP A 554 4.64 -6.27 16.56
C ASP A 554 3.95 -5.58 15.35
N GLY A 555 4.60 -4.51 14.87
CA GLY A 555 4.22 -3.76 13.65
C GLY A 555 2.89 -3.02 13.71
N SER A 556 2.25 -2.92 14.88
CA SER A 556 0.83 -2.50 14.93
C SER A 556 0.27 -2.06 16.30
N THR A 557 0.82 -2.52 17.43
CA THR A 557 0.40 -2.01 18.76
C THR A 557 1.16 -0.73 19.08
N VAL A 558 0.54 0.42 18.78
CA VAL A 558 1.15 1.75 18.95
C VAL A 558 0.81 2.34 20.33
N LEU A 559 1.83 2.61 21.15
CA LEU A 559 1.69 3.18 22.50
C LEU A 559 2.43 4.52 22.59
N ARG A 560 1.76 5.61 23.00
CA ARG A 560 2.41 6.92 23.13
C ARG A 560 3.37 6.96 24.33
N ALA A 561 4.63 7.30 24.08
CA ALA A 561 5.64 7.57 25.09
C ALA A 561 5.61 9.05 25.50
N SER A 562 6.11 9.35 26.70
CA SER A 562 6.46 10.71 27.10
C SER A 562 7.76 11.12 26.39
N TYR A 563 7.85 12.38 25.96
CA TYR A 563 9.00 13.00 25.30
C TYR A 563 9.32 14.33 25.99
N GLY A 564 10.50 14.92 25.75
CA GLY A 564 10.91 16.19 26.38
C GLY A 564 11.84 16.05 27.59
N THR A 565 12.42 14.87 27.84
CA THR A 565 13.29 14.66 29.01
C THR A 565 14.73 15.09 28.70
N ARG A 566 15.37 15.83 29.62
CA ARG A 566 16.72 16.37 29.40
C ARG A 566 17.80 15.28 29.26
N ARG A 567 18.55 15.35 28.16
CA ARG A 567 19.62 14.47 27.70
C ARG A 567 20.81 15.31 27.21
N THR A 568 21.69 15.71 28.11
CA THR A 568 22.85 16.59 27.81
C THR A 568 23.87 15.96 26.86
N ASP A 569 23.87 14.64 26.76
CA ASP A 569 24.65 13.83 25.83
C ASP A 569 24.21 14.00 24.36
N THR A 570 22.94 14.36 24.10
CA THR A 570 22.40 14.56 22.75
C THR A 570 22.73 15.94 22.14
N GLN A 571 23.27 16.86 22.94
CA GLN A 571 23.51 18.27 22.58
C GLN A 571 24.39 18.48 21.34
N SER A 572 25.37 17.60 21.11
CA SER A 572 26.26 17.66 19.95
C SER A 572 25.64 17.10 18.65
N VAL A 573 24.51 16.41 18.74
CA VAL A 573 23.86 15.72 17.62
C VAL A 573 22.55 16.39 17.22
N CYS A 574 21.75 16.81 18.21
CA CYS A 574 20.44 17.42 18.00
C CYS A 574 20.49 18.94 17.86
N GLY A 575 21.27 19.61 18.71
CA GLY A 575 21.30 21.08 18.82
C GLY A 575 20.65 21.61 20.11
N ASP A 576 19.86 20.79 20.81
CA ASP A 576 19.29 21.08 22.13
C ASP A 576 19.53 19.92 23.13
N THR A 577 18.86 19.92 24.29
CA THR A 577 18.92 18.78 25.24
C THR A 577 17.60 18.07 25.50
N ASN A 578 16.45 18.43 24.92
CA ASN A 578 15.14 17.96 25.40
C ASN A 578 14.67 16.65 24.75
N ASN A 579 15.62 15.80 24.32
CA ASN A 579 15.42 14.73 23.35
C ASN A 579 15.02 13.37 23.94
N GLY A 580 15.01 13.22 25.26
CA GLY A 580 14.76 11.94 25.93
C GLY A 580 13.28 11.52 25.93
N PHE A 581 13.02 10.23 25.65
CA PHE A 581 11.69 9.63 25.76
C PHE A 581 11.62 8.45 26.72
N GLY A 582 10.42 8.18 27.24
CA GLY A 582 10.15 7.08 28.17
C GLY A 582 8.69 6.62 28.19
N LEU A 583 8.50 5.30 28.32
CA LEU A 583 7.22 4.62 28.46
C LEU A 583 7.37 3.43 29.41
N LEU A 584 6.39 3.21 30.29
CA LEU A 584 6.30 1.98 31.08
C LEU A 584 5.32 1.02 30.40
N ILE A 585 5.79 -0.16 30.00
CA ILE A 585 4.96 -1.24 29.45
C ILE A 585 4.94 -2.44 30.39
N ASN A 586 3.81 -3.16 30.42
CA ASN A 586 3.72 -4.46 31.10
C ASN A 586 3.95 -5.56 30.06
N THR A 587 5.19 -6.06 29.96
CA THR A 587 5.61 -7.03 28.93
C THR A 587 4.90 -8.37 29.06
N ASN A 588 4.45 -8.75 30.26
CA ASN A 588 3.61 -9.94 30.47
C ASN A 588 2.26 -9.88 29.70
N ARG A 589 1.84 -8.71 29.18
CA ARG A 589 0.65 -8.56 28.32
C ARG A 589 0.92 -8.84 26.83
N LEU A 590 2.18 -8.91 26.39
CA LEU A 590 2.53 -9.11 24.99
C LEU A 590 2.40 -10.57 24.54
N GLY A 591 2.64 -11.50 25.46
CA GLY A 591 2.64 -12.95 25.24
C GLY A 591 3.90 -13.61 25.77
N THR A 592 4.17 -14.82 25.29
CA THR A 592 5.48 -15.47 25.40
C THR A 592 5.90 -15.88 24.00
N GLY A 593 7.05 -15.39 23.57
CA GLY A 593 7.57 -15.45 22.20
C GLY A 593 8.57 -14.32 22.02
N SER A 594 9.15 -14.18 20.83
CA SER A 594 9.88 -12.95 20.52
C SER A 594 8.90 -11.86 20.06
N HIS A 595 9.19 -10.61 20.43
CA HIS A 595 8.40 -9.44 20.07
C HIS A 595 9.28 -8.39 19.40
N SER A 596 8.78 -7.78 18.33
CA SER A 596 9.49 -6.66 17.67
C SER A 596 9.02 -5.33 18.25
N LEU A 597 9.97 -4.48 18.63
CA LEU A 597 9.72 -3.10 19.08
C LEU A 597 10.35 -2.13 18.08
N ARG A 598 9.67 -1.01 17.84
CA ARG A 598 10.17 0.16 17.10
C ARG A 598 9.77 1.43 17.85
N ALA A 599 10.58 2.47 17.78
CA ALA A 599 10.22 3.81 18.23
C ALA A 599 9.93 4.69 17.01
N LEU A 600 8.75 5.30 16.98
CA LEU A 600 8.26 6.15 15.91
C LEU A 600 8.11 7.58 16.41
N ALA A 601 8.89 8.51 15.86
CA ALA A 601 8.78 9.93 16.14
C ALA A 601 7.87 10.59 15.09
N ASP A 602 6.67 11.03 15.47
CA ASP A 602 5.61 11.48 14.52
C ASP A 602 5.29 10.48 13.40
N GLY A 603 5.51 9.19 13.64
CA GLY A 603 5.38 8.10 12.66
C GLY A 603 6.70 7.62 12.06
N TYR A 604 7.81 8.34 12.29
CA TYR A 604 9.13 8.04 11.72
C TYR A 604 9.94 7.06 12.55
N GLU A 605 10.30 5.93 11.96
CA GLU A 605 11.22 4.99 12.57
C GLU A 605 12.60 5.64 12.71
N ILE A 606 12.92 6.03 13.95
CA ILE A 606 14.29 6.30 14.38
C ILE A 606 15.04 4.95 14.49
N LEU A 607 16.35 4.93 14.71
CA LEU A 607 17.12 3.69 14.71
C LEU A 607 16.74 2.82 15.93
N SER A 608 15.78 1.91 15.75
CA SER A 608 15.00 1.37 16.86
C SER A 608 14.35 0.00 16.66
N LEU A 609 14.33 -0.59 15.46
CA LEU A 609 13.84 -1.96 15.29
C LEU A 609 14.74 -2.95 16.04
N ILE A 610 14.20 -3.46 17.15
CA ILE A 610 14.81 -4.49 17.98
C ILE A 610 13.84 -5.65 18.18
N HIS A 611 14.39 -6.80 18.56
CA HIS A 611 13.62 -7.94 19.06
C HIS A 611 13.90 -8.12 20.56
N ILE A 612 12.90 -8.61 21.30
CA ILE A 612 12.96 -9.03 22.71
C ILE A 612 12.20 -10.34 22.91
#